data_AF-A0A0S7EHF4-F1
#
_entry.id   AF-A0A0S7EHF4-F1
#
_cell.length_a   1.000
_cell.length_b   1.000
_cell.length_c   1.000
_cell.angle_alpha   90.00
_cell.angle_beta   90.00
_cell.angle_gamma   90.00
#
_symmetry.space_group_name_H-M   'P 1'
#
loop_
_entity.id
_entity.type
_entity.pdbx_description
1 polymer ?
#
loop_
_entity_poly.entity_id
_entity_poly.type
_entity_poly.pdbx_seq_one_letter_code
_entity_poly.pdbx_strand_id
1 'polypeptide(L)'
;PESYRDLMTSPNSPIIEYYPLDFKTDLNGKQQEWEAVVLIPFIDETCLLAAMEPFSSKLTKEEKARNRHSECGLYSYDPDIDFTYASSLPQLFPNIVHCHVRRTSNFNV
;
A
#
# COMPACT_ATOMS: atom_id res chain seq x y z
N PRO A 1 -8.59 2.30 3.52
CA PRO A 1 -9.82 3.11 3.28
C PRO A 1 -10.80 2.93 4.42
N GLU A 2 -11.55 3.96 4.80
CA GLU A 2 -12.55 3.83 5.86
C GLU A 2 -13.61 2.78 5.52
N SER A 3 -13.99 2.68 4.25
CA SER A 3 -14.98 1.74 3.73
C SER A 3 -14.68 0.26 3.97
N TYR A 4 -13.42 -0.12 4.18
CA TYR A 4 -13.03 -1.52 4.42
C TYR A 4 -12.77 -1.85 5.89
N ARG A 5 -12.80 -0.87 6.81
CA ARG A 5 -12.41 -1.08 8.21
C ARG A 5 -13.26 -2.14 8.89
N ASP A 6 -14.57 -2.08 8.68
CA ASP A 6 -15.53 -3.00 9.30
C ASP A 6 -15.33 -4.45 8.84
N LEU A 7 -14.70 -4.69 7.69
CA LEU A 7 -14.37 -6.04 7.24
C LEU A 7 -13.38 -6.75 8.18
N MET A 8 -12.59 -6.01 8.94
CA MET A 8 -11.57 -6.57 9.84
C MET A 8 -12.01 -6.58 11.31
N THR A 9 -12.99 -5.74 11.68
CA THR A 9 -13.34 -5.49 13.09
C THR A 9 -14.77 -5.89 13.45
N SER A 10 -15.69 -5.89 12.47
CA SER A 10 -17.08 -6.23 12.74
C SER A 10 -17.23 -7.73 12.94
N PRO A 11 -17.87 -8.19 14.04
CA PRO A 11 -18.22 -9.60 14.21
C PRO A 11 -19.11 -10.16 13.11
N ASN A 12 -19.81 -9.27 12.36
CA ASN A 12 -20.67 -9.64 11.25
C ASN A 12 -19.93 -9.65 9.89
N SER A 13 -18.63 -9.39 9.87
CA SER A 13 -17.86 -9.43 8.63
C SER A 13 -17.79 -10.88 8.10
N PRO A 14 -18.00 -11.09 6.79
CA PRO A 14 -17.90 -12.43 6.19
C PRO A 14 -16.48 -13.01 6.22
N ILE A 15 -15.48 -12.19 6.55
CA ILE A 15 -14.07 -12.58 6.61
C ILE A 15 -13.47 -12.39 8.02
N ILE A 16 -14.31 -12.23 9.05
CA ILE A 16 -13.85 -11.97 10.42
C ILE A 16 -12.98 -13.10 10.98
N GLU A 17 -13.16 -14.33 10.50
CA GLU A 17 -12.37 -15.49 10.93
C GLU A 17 -10.87 -15.33 10.64
N TYR A 18 -10.50 -14.52 9.64
CA TYR A 18 -9.11 -14.23 9.31
C TYR A 18 -8.44 -13.22 10.24
N TYR A 19 -9.20 -12.59 11.16
CA TYR A 19 -8.72 -11.56 12.07
C TYR A 19 -9.00 -11.95 13.54
N PRO A 20 -8.40 -13.05 14.04
CA PRO A 20 -8.61 -13.47 15.43
C PRO A 20 -8.00 -12.43 16.40
N LEU A 21 -8.70 -12.16 17.51
CA LEU A 21 -8.19 -11.30 18.59
C LEU A 21 -6.99 -11.93 19.29
N ASP A 22 -7.03 -13.26 19.45
CA ASP A 22 -5.97 -14.06 20.05
C ASP A 22 -5.59 -15.19 19.07
N PHE A 23 -4.29 -15.40 18.87
CA PHE A 23 -3.77 -16.50 18.05
C PHE A 23 -2.70 -17.28 18.81
N LYS A 24 -2.50 -18.54 18.41
CA LYS A 24 -1.49 -19.41 19.01
C LYS A 24 -0.16 -19.23 18.28
N THR A 25 0.93 -19.45 19.01
CA THR A 25 2.28 -19.50 18.45
C THR A 25 2.93 -20.83 18.82
N ASP A 26 3.73 -21.38 17.91
CA ASP A 26 4.52 -22.59 18.13
C ASP A 26 6.01 -22.28 17.98
N LEU A 27 6.77 -22.42 19.06
CA LEU A 27 8.21 -22.19 19.07
C LEU A 27 8.97 -23.25 18.26
N ASN A 28 8.44 -24.46 18.08
CA ASN A 28 9.09 -25.54 17.33
C ASN A 28 10.61 -25.70 17.65
N GLY A 29 10.96 -25.68 18.94
CA GLY A 29 12.35 -25.79 19.42
C GLY A 29 13.18 -24.51 19.37
N LYS A 30 12.58 -23.37 18.99
CA LYS A 30 13.19 -22.03 19.06
C LYS A 30 13.12 -21.44 20.46
N GLN A 31 14.03 -20.51 20.73
CA GLN A 31 14.11 -19.86 22.05
C GLN A 31 13.38 -18.52 22.08
N GLN A 32 13.33 -17.81 20.96
CA GLN A 32 12.78 -16.47 20.90
C GLN A 32 11.38 -16.49 20.29
N GLU A 33 10.43 -15.75 20.89
CA GLU A 33 9.04 -15.70 20.43
C GLU A 33 8.89 -15.18 19.00
N TRP A 34 9.78 -14.29 18.54
CA TRP A 34 9.78 -13.77 17.17
C TRP A 34 10.20 -14.82 16.12
N GLU A 35 10.77 -15.95 16.55
CA GLU A 35 11.04 -17.11 15.68
C GLU A 35 9.85 -18.09 15.63
N ALA A 36 8.84 -17.90 16.48
CA ALA A 36 7.71 -18.82 16.56
C ALA A 36 6.85 -18.78 15.29
N VAL A 37 6.30 -19.95 14.94
CA VAL A 37 5.30 -20.07 13.89
C VAL A 37 3.99 -19.49 14.42
N VAL A 38 3.47 -18.49 13.73
CA VAL A 38 2.16 -17.87 14.03
C VAL A 38 1.06 -18.71 13.39
N LEU A 39 0.14 -19.21 14.21
CA LEU A 39 -0.96 -20.09 13.78
C LEU A 39 -2.22 -19.26 13.52
N ILE A 40 -2.30 -18.70 12.30
CA ILE A 40 -3.48 -17.98 11.79
C ILE A 40 -4.04 -18.68 10.54
N PRO A 41 -5.34 -18.57 10.28
CA PRO A 41 -5.91 -19.08 9.03
C PRO A 41 -5.36 -18.32 7.83
N PHE A 42 -5.12 -19.04 6.72
CA PHE A 42 -4.82 -18.42 5.44
C PHE A 42 -6.09 -17.86 4.83
N ILE A 43 -5.99 -16.66 4.26
CA ILE A 43 -7.11 -15.99 3.61
C ILE A 43 -7.44 -16.68 2.30
N ASP A 44 -8.73 -16.98 2.08
CA ASP A 44 -9.24 -17.35 0.76
C ASP A 44 -9.44 -16.09 -0.10
N GLU A 45 -8.77 -16.04 -1.25
CA GLU A 45 -8.81 -14.90 -2.16
C GLU A 45 -10.23 -14.61 -2.66
N THR A 46 -11.01 -15.64 -2.98
CA THR A 46 -12.36 -15.47 -3.54
C THR A 46 -13.31 -14.89 -2.51
N CYS A 47 -13.22 -15.36 -1.26
CA CYS A 47 -13.97 -14.82 -0.13
C CYS A 47 -13.60 -13.36 0.15
N LEU A 48 -12.30 -13.05 0.14
CA LEU A 48 -11.82 -11.68 0.36
C LEU A 48 -12.35 -10.71 -0.70
N LEU A 49 -12.20 -11.07 -1.98
CA LEU A 49 -12.65 -10.23 -3.08
C LEU A 49 -14.17 -10.03 -3.06
N ALA A 50 -14.94 -11.08 -2.78
CA ALA A 50 -16.40 -11.00 -2.64
C ALA A 50 -16.82 -10.10 -1.47
N ALA A 51 -16.11 -10.16 -0.33
CA ALA A 51 -16.37 -9.29 0.82
C ALA A 51 -16.04 -7.83 0.54
N MET A 52 -15.03 -7.55 -0.29
CA MET A 52 -14.60 -6.20 -0.64
C MET A 52 -15.46 -5.53 -1.73
N GLU A 53 -16.09 -6.30 -2.62
CA GLU A 53 -16.86 -5.78 -3.76
C GLU A 53 -17.88 -4.70 -3.34
N PRO A 54 -18.74 -4.92 -2.32
CA PRO A 54 -19.82 -3.98 -2.00
C PRO A 54 -19.32 -2.61 -1.51
N PHE A 55 -18.06 -2.54 -1.10
CA PHE A 55 -17.43 -1.35 -0.55
C PHE A 55 -16.50 -0.66 -1.57
N SER A 56 -16.17 -1.33 -2.67
CA SER A 56 -15.24 -0.80 -3.69
C SER A 56 -15.79 0.44 -4.40
N SER A 57 -17.12 0.55 -4.51
CA SER A 57 -17.80 1.74 -5.01
C SER A 57 -17.64 2.95 -4.08
N LYS A 58 -17.52 2.72 -2.76
CA LYS A 58 -17.42 3.76 -1.71
C LYS A 58 -16.04 4.39 -1.58
N LEU A 59 -15.02 3.84 -2.24
CA LEU A 59 -13.67 4.42 -2.26
C LEU A 59 -13.66 5.79 -2.95
N THR A 60 -12.88 6.73 -2.42
CA THR A 60 -12.69 8.04 -3.08
C THR A 60 -11.92 7.88 -4.39
N LYS A 61 -11.97 8.90 -5.25
CA LYS A 61 -11.21 8.90 -6.51
C LYS A 61 -9.71 8.79 -6.26
N GLU A 62 -9.22 9.46 -5.22
CA GLU A 62 -7.82 9.47 -4.80
C GLU A 62 -7.39 8.11 -4.22
N GLU A 63 -8.27 7.44 -3.47
CA GLU A 63 -8.04 6.07 -2.98
C GLU A 63 -7.97 5.06 -4.13
N LYS A 64 -8.89 5.17 -5.10
CA LYS A 64 -8.84 4.34 -6.31
C LYS A 64 -7.59 4.63 -7.14
N ALA A 65 -7.22 5.90 -7.27
CA ALA A 65 -6.07 6.31 -8.09
C ALA A 65 -4.74 5.78 -7.53
N ARG A 66 -4.55 5.80 -6.21
CA ARG A 66 -3.34 5.27 -5.55
C ARG A 66 -3.27 3.74 -5.53
N ASN A 67 -4.42 3.07 -5.58
CA ASN A 67 -4.50 1.61 -5.56
C ASN A 67 -4.48 1.01 -6.98
N ARG A 68 -3.51 1.43 -7.79
CA ARG A 68 -3.31 0.91 -9.16
C ARG A 68 -1.84 0.59 -9.38
N HIS A 69 -1.58 -0.40 -10.23
CA HIS A 69 -0.25 -0.59 -10.77
C HIS A 69 0.14 0.63 -11.61
N SER A 70 1.36 1.10 -11.43
CA SER A 70 1.96 2.19 -12.21
C SER A 70 3.32 1.78 -12.71
N GLU A 71 3.75 2.46 -13.77
CA GLU A 71 5.06 2.25 -14.37
C GLU A 71 6.18 2.77 -13.44
N CYS A 72 7.38 2.21 -13.62
CA CYS A 72 8.57 2.71 -12.98
C CYS A 72 8.92 4.10 -13.55
N GLY A 73 9.28 5.04 -12.68
CA GLY A 73 9.77 6.35 -13.11
C GLY A 73 11.26 6.33 -13.41
N LEU A 74 11.66 6.73 -14.62
CA LEU A 74 13.06 6.97 -14.97
C LEU A 74 13.42 8.44 -14.83
N TYR A 75 14.50 8.70 -14.12
CA TYR A 75 15.04 10.03 -13.93
C TYR A 75 16.53 10.02 -14.22
N SER A 76 16.99 10.97 -15.02
CA SER A 76 18.41 11.17 -15.31
C SER A 76 18.79 12.63 -15.06
N TYR A 77 20.04 12.85 -14.69
CA TYR A 77 20.62 14.19 -14.67
C TYR A 77 20.84 14.68 -16.10
N ASP A 78 20.55 15.96 -16.33
CA ASP A 78 20.76 16.64 -17.59
C ASP A 78 21.32 18.06 -17.33
N PRO A 79 22.59 18.33 -17.68
CA PRO A 79 23.22 19.63 -17.40
C PRO A 79 22.58 20.78 -18.17
N ASP A 80 21.85 20.51 -19.26
CA ASP A 80 21.24 21.52 -20.11
C ASP A 80 19.84 21.95 -19.61
N ILE A 81 19.26 21.20 -18.67
CA ILE A 81 17.97 21.51 -18.05
C ILE A 81 18.22 22.24 -16.73
N ASP A 82 17.66 23.43 -16.55
CA ASP A 82 17.67 24.13 -15.26
C ASP A 82 16.30 24.80 -15.06
N PHE A 83 15.51 24.28 -14.13
CA PHE A 83 14.20 24.84 -13.78
C PHE A 83 13.93 24.77 -12.28
N THR A 84 13.05 25.64 -11.79
CA THR A 84 12.60 25.55 -10.40
C THR A 84 11.51 24.50 -10.26
N TYR A 85 11.77 23.45 -9.48
CA TYR A 85 10.77 22.45 -9.10
C TYR A 85 10.09 22.86 -7.79
N ALA A 86 8.78 23.08 -7.87
CA ALA A 86 7.97 23.39 -6.70
C ALA A 86 7.84 22.18 -5.78
N SER A 87 8.08 22.36 -4.49
CA SER A 87 7.96 21.29 -3.51
C SER A 87 6.53 20.75 -3.45
N SER A 88 6.39 19.43 -3.46
CA SER A 88 5.11 18.76 -3.21
C SER A 88 4.65 18.86 -1.74
N LEU A 89 5.54 19.32 -0.84
CA LEU A 89 5.22 19.60 0.56
C LEU A 89 5.95 20.88 1.04
N PRO A 90 5.48 22.08 0.62
CA PRO A 90 6.18 23.34 0.86
C PRO A 90 6.37 23.70 2.34
N GLN A 91 5.54 23.13 3.23
CA GLN A 91 5.63 23.37 4.67
C GLN A 91 6.86 22.69 5.29
N LEU A 92 7.45 21.70 4.63
CA LEU A 92 8.58 20.92 5.13
C LEU A 92 9.82 21.04 4.24
N PHE A 93 9.63 21.04 2.92
CA PHE A 93 10.74 21.07 1.97
C PHE A 93 10.65 22.32 1.08
N PRO A 94 11.75 23.08 0.91
CA PRO A 94 11.79 24.21 0.00
C PRO A 94 11.74 23.77 -1.46
N ASN A 95 11.48 24.71 -2.36
CA ASN A 95 11.60 24.47 -3.80
C ASN A 95 13.05 24.16 -4.18
N ILE A 96 13.24 23.29 -5.17
CA ILE A 96 14.54 23.06 -5.78
C ILE A 96 14.70 24.14 -6.84
N VAL A 97 15.56 25.12 -6.58
CA VAL A 97 15.74 26.29 -7.48
C VAL A 97 16.36 25.88 -8.81
N HIS A 98 17.38 25.01 -8.75
CA HIS A 98 18.11 24.49 -9.90
C HIS A 98 17.87 22.97 -10.05
N CYS A 99 16.75 22.59 -10.66
CA CYS A 99 16.42 21.20 -10.94
C CYS A 99 16.93 20.82 -12.34
N HIS A 100 17.85 19.85 -12.37
CA HIS A 100 18.46 19.30 -13.58
C HIS A 100 17.91 17.91 -13.95
N VAL A 101 16.72 17.56 -13.45
CA VAL A 101 16.16 16.22 -13.62
C VAL A 101 15.32 16.14 -14.89
N ARG A 102 15.66 15.20 -15.76
CA ARG A 102 14.81 14.78 -16.88
C ARG A 102 14.05 13.52 -16.51
N ARG A 103 12.72 13.58 -16.53
CA ARG A 103 11.86 12.37 -16.43
C ARG A 103 11.65 11.79 -17.83
N THR A 104 11.95 10.51 -18.01
CA THR A 104 11.69 9.82 -19.29
C THR A 104 10.33 9.15 -19.25
N SER A 105 9.49 9.43 -20.25
CA SER A 105 8.07 9.01 -20.26
C SER A 105 7.82 7.61 -20.81
N ASN A 106 8.77 6.98 -21.51
CA ASN A 106 8.53 5.70 -22.19
C ASN A 106 9.76 4.78 -22.06
N PHE A 107 9.65 3.74 -21.24
CA PHE A 107 10.47 2.54 -21.39
C PHE A 107 9.69 1.56 -22.27
N ASN A 108 10.07 1.44 -23.54
CA ASN A 108 9.68 0.26 -24.31
C ASN A 108 10.54 -0.90 -23.80
N VAL A 109 9.91 -1.86 -23.12
CA VAL A 109 10.48 -3.21 -22.91
C VAL A 109 10.16 -4.04 -24.15
#